data_AF-A0A9D5Q6T9-F1
#
_entry.id   AF-A0A9D5Q6T9-F1
#
_cell.length_a   1.000
_cell.length_b   1.000
_cell.length_c   1.000
_cell.angle_alpha   90.00
_cell.angle_beta   90.00
_cell.angle_gamma   90.00
#
_symmetry.space_group_name_H-M   'P 1'
#
loop_
_entity.id
_entity.type
_entity.pdbx_description
1 polymer ?
#
loop_
_entity_poly.entity_id
_entity_poly.type
_entity_poly.pdbx_seq_one_letter_code
_entity_poly.pdbx_strand_id
1 'polypeptide(L)'
;MNIRQFSERTRVSIEFGGGAFIAIWIALLFLLGFFTIPELLTYDWRFYLRGERPPLDDILIITIDEESERRLQQRMPWKRSVHAEMIRTLMQHDPALIVYDVIFQSATDPEEDARLADALYDAYDEEREMGLVILAQYLSPQRLERPLDLFADNAGGIGFINLYPDRDNIIRSVPTVTRTLDDDTIQHHLCLSLE
;
A
#
# COMPACT_ATOMS: atom_id res chain seq x y z
N MET A 1 21.84 -21.20 66.08
CA MET A 1 20.85 -21.57 65.04
C MET A 1 21.33 -20.96 63.73
N ASN A 2 21.84 -21.79 62.81
CA ASN A 2 22.70 -21.38 61.71
C ASN A 2 21.85 -21.03 60.48
N ILE A 3 21.84 -19.75 60.06
CA ILE A 3 20.99 -19.22 58.97
C ILE A 3 21.65 -19.43 57.58
N ARG A 4 22.78 -20.15 57.49
CA ARG A 4 23.64 -20.21 56.28
C ARG A 4 23.43 -21.42 55.36
N GLN A 5 22.38 -22.23 55.54
CA GLN A 5 22.13 -23.41 54.69
C GLN A 5 20.81 -23.31 53.90
N PHE A 6 20.51 -22.16 53.30
CA PHE A 6 19.56 -22.16 52.18
C PHE A 6 20.21 -22.91 51.01
N SER A 7 19.72 -24.12 50.75
CA SER A 7 20.29 -25.04 49.77
C SER A 7 20.41 -24.36 48.40
N GLU A 8 21.50 -24.60 47.68
CA GLU A 8 21.74 -24.04 46.34
C GLU A 8 20.54 -24.26 45.39
N ARG A 9 19.77 -25.34 45.59
CA ARG A 9 18.51 -25.61 44.88
C ARG A 9 17.46 -24.52 45.06
N THR A 10 17.28 -23.99 46.27
CA THR A 10 16.29 -22.94 46.55
C THR A 10 16.70 -21.61 45.93
N ARG A 11 18.01 -21.33 45.88
CA ARG A 11 18.55 -20.13 45.23
C ARG A 11 18.36 -20.17 43.71
N VAL A 12 18.70 -21.31 43.09
CA VAL A 12 18.49 -21.54 41.66
C VAL A 12 16.99 -21.44 41.32
N SER A 13 16.09 -22.03 42.10
CA SER A 13 14.64 -21.92 41.85
C SER A 13 14.09 -20.48 41.97
N ILE A 14 14.64 -19.65 42.86
CA ILE A 14 14.25 -18.23 42.98
C ILE A 14 14.76 -17.43 41.78
N GLU A 15 15.97 -17.70 41.29
CA GLU A 15 16.54 -17.06 40.10
C GLU A 15 15.75 -17.42 38.83
N PHE A 16 15.41 -18.70 38.65
CA PHE A 16 14.55 -19.13 37.54
C PHE A 16 13.11 -18.58 37.65
N GLY A 17 12.55 -18.53 38.86
CA GLY A 17 11.22 -17.95 39.10
C GLY A 17 11.16 -16.45 38.83
N GLY A 18 12.20 -15.71 39.23
CA GLY A 18 12.33 -14.27 38.96
C GLY A 18 12.48 -13.98 37.47
N GLY A 19 13.30 -14.75 36.75
CA GLY A 19 13.45 -14.64 35.30
C GLY A 19 12.14 -14.91 34.56
N ALA A 20 11.43 -15.98 34.91
CA ALA A 20 10.14 -16.31 34.34
C ALA A 20 9.09 -15.23 34.60
N PHE A 21 9.06 -14.67 35.82
CA PHE A 21 8.17 -13.57 36.16
C PHE A 21 8.44 -12.32 35.31
N ILE A 22 9.71 -11.91 35.16
CA ILE A 22 10.08 -10.77 34.31
C ILE A 22 9.69 -11.02 32.86
N ALA A 23 9.96 -12.22 32.33
CA ALA A 23 9.58 -12.58 30.96
C ALA A 23 8.06 -12.53 30.76
N ILE A 24 7.27 -13.06 31.70
CA ILE A 24 5.80 -13.00 31.67
C ILE A 24 5.33 -11.54 31.72
N TRP A 25 5.94 -10.70 32.56
CA TRP A 25 5.59 -9.27 32.64
C TRP A 25 5.91 -8.51 31.36
N ILE A 26 7.09 -8.72 30.77
CA ILE A 26 7.46 -8.11 29.49
C ILE A 26 6.51 -8.59 28.38
N ALA A 27 6.20 -9.88 28.34
CA ALA A 27 5.25 -10.44 27.40
C ALA A 27 3.85 -9.83 27.59
N LEU A 28 3.40 -9.63 28.84
CA LEU A 28 2.13 -8.96 29.13
C LEU A 28 2.13 -7.51 28.66
N LEU A 29 3.19 -6.75 28.94
CA LEU A 29 3.33 -5.35 28.47
C LEU A 29 3.33 -5.27 26.94
N PHE A 30 3.98 -6.21 26.28
CA PHE A 30 3.99 -6.33 24.82
C PHE A 30 2.59 -6.64 24.27
N LEU A 31 1.90 -7.65 24.84
CA LEU A 31 0.54 -8.02 24.45
C LEU A 31 -0.48 -6.91 24.70
N LEU A 32 -0.26 -6.05 25.69
CA LEU A 32 -1.08 -4.87 25.97
C LEU A 32 -0.71 -3.65 25.09
N GLY A 33 0.30 -3.76 24.22
CA GLY A 33 0.72 -2.69 23.30
C GLY A 33 1.43 -1.53 24.00
N PHE A 34 2.02 -1.75 25.18
CA PHE A 34 2.74 -0.70 25.92
C PHE A 34 3.91 -0.11 25.12
N PHE A 35 4.56 -0.92 24.28
CA PHE A 35 5.72 -0.52 23.49
C PHE A 35 5.38 0.11 22.12
N THR A 36 4.11 0.09 21.70
CA THR A 36 3.72 0.59 20.36
C THR A 36 4.00 2.08 20.18
N ILE A 37 3.62 2.94 21.14
CA ILE A 37 3.86 4.39 21.00
C ILE A 37 5.35 4.73 21.06
N PRO A 38 6.15 4.21 22.02
CA PRO A 38 7.61 4.38 21.98
C PRO A 38 8.24 3.91 20.67
N GLU A 39 7.78 2.79 20.12
CA GLU A 39 8.25 2.28 18.83
C GLU A 39 8.00 3.29 17.70
N LEU A 40 6.78 3.81 17.57
CA LEU A 40 6.43 4.81 16.54
C LEU A 40 7.27 6.09 16.68
N LEU A 41 7.48 6.58 17.90
CA LEU A 41 8.35 7.74 18.13
C LEU A 41 9.80 7.48 17.70
N THR A 42 10.35 6.31 18.04
CA THR A 42 11.69 5.93 17.60
C THR A 42 11.77 5.69 16.09
N TYR A 43 10.66 5.29 15.45
CA TYR A 43 10.56 5.18 14.00
C TYR A 43 10.75 6.54 13.34
N ASP A 44 10.00 7.56 13.77
CA ASP A 44 10.09 8.91 13.22
C ASP A 44 11.49 9.52 13.45
N TRP A 45 12.08 9.28 14.62
CA TRP A 45 13.45 9.70 14.91
C TRP A 45 14.47 9.05 13.98
N ARG A 46 14.32 7.76 13.65
CA ARG A 46 15.20 7.08 12.70
C ARG A 46 15.09 7.68 11.30
N PHE A 47 13.89 8.09 10.86
CA PHE A 47 13.70 8.77 9.58
C PHE A 47 14.33 10.17 9.58
N TYR A 48 14.15 10.91 10.67
CA TYR A 48 14.80 12.21 10.84
C TYR A 48 16.33 12.10 10.80
N LEU A 49 16.91 11.14 11.53
CA LEU A 49 18.36 10.90 11.57
C LEU A 49 18.92 10.39 10.24
N ARG A 50 18.15 9.60 9.49
CA ARG A 50 18.52 9.16 8.13
C ARG A 50 18.64 10.33 7.16
N GLY A 51 17.84 11.38 7.36
CA GLY A 51 17.78 12.54 6.49
C GLY A 51 17.02 12.30 5.18
N GLU A 52 17.00 13.35 4.36
CA GLU A 52 16.41 13.33 3.02
C GLU A 52 17.24 12.42 2.09
N ARG A 53 16.54 11.65 1.26
CA ARG A 53 17.15 10.88 0.17
C ARG A 53 16.74 11.53 -1.14
N PRO A 54 17.67 11.66 -2.11
CA PRO A 54 17.28 12.16 -3.43
C PRO A 54 16.22 11.23 -4.03
N PRO A 55 15.25 11.77 -4.79
CA PRO A 55 14.32 10.95 -5.54
C PRO A 55 15.08 10.11 -6.56
N LEU A 56 14.48 9.00 -6.98
CA LEU A 56 15.02 8.20 -8.07
C LEU A 56 14.80 8.93 -9.40
N ASP A 57 15.82 8.96 -10.25
CA ASP A 57 15.80 9.72 -11.52
C ASP A 57 14.88 9.10 -12.60
N ASP A 58 14.47 7.85 -12.40
CA ASP A 58 13.63 7.05 -13.30
C ASP A 58 12.14 7.06 -12.92
N ILE A 59 11.75 7.81 -11.88
CA ILE A 59 10.36 7.92 -11.43
C ILE A 59 9.81 9.32 -11.71
N LEU A 60 8.76 9.37 -12.55
CA LEU A 60 7.95 10.57 -12.76
C LEU A 60 6.65 10.49 -11.95
N ILE A 61 6.44 11.44 -11.04
CA ILE A 61 5.19 11.59 -10.30
C ILE A 61 4.34 12.69 -10.96
N ILE A 62 3.15 12.32 -11.41
CA ILE A 62 2.16 13.25 -11.99
C ILE A 62 1.05 13.44 -10.96
N THR A 63 0.96 14.65 -10.42
CA THR A 63 -0.05 15.01 -9.41
C THR A 63 -1.28 15.62 -10.05
N ILE A 64 -2.46 15.22 -9.57
CA ILE A 64 -3.74 15.86 -9.93
C ILE A 64 -4.15 16.78 -8.77
N ASP A 65 -4.27 18.07 -9.05
CA ASP A 65 -4.57 19.11 -8.07
C ASP A 65 -5.61 20.14 -8.58
N GLU A 66 -5.93 21.13 -7.74
CA GLU A 66 -6.88 22.19 -8.07
C GLU A 66 -6.43 23.04 -9.28
N GLU A 67 -5.12 23.19 -9.48
CA GLU A 67 -4.57 23.89 -10.65
C GLU A 67 -4.82 23.08 -11.92
N SER A 68 -4.72 21.77 -11.87
CA SER A 68 -5.05 20.85 -12.96
C SER A 68 -6.53 20.98 -13.35
N GLU A 69 -7.45 20.98 -12.37
CA GLU A 69 -8.88 21.20 -12.63
C GLU A 69 -9.15 22.55 -13.31
N ARG A 70 -8.47 23.62 -12.83
CA ARG A 70 -8.59 24.97 -13.42
C ARG A 70 -8.07 25.03 -14.86
N ARG A 71 -6.93 24.39 -15.14
CA ARG A 71 -6.34 24.38 -16.49
C ARG A 71 -7.15 23.57 -17.48
N LEU A 72 -7.65 22.41 -17.06
CA LEU A 72 -8.51 21.55 -17.87
C LEU A 72 -9.95 22.05 -17.96
N GLN A 73 -10.33 23.01 -17.11
CA GLN A 73 -11.69 23.50 -16.95
C GLN A 73 -12.68 22.34 -16.66
N GLN A 74 -12.23 21.34 -15.92
CA GLN A 74 -12.99 20.15 -15.56
C GLN A 74 -12.81 19.83 -14.08
N ARG A 75 -13.92 19.58 -13.39
CA ARG A 75 -13.92 19.11 -12.01
C ARG A 75 -13.92 17.59 -11.98
N MET A 76 -13.29 16.99 -10.98
CA MET A 76 -13.35 15.55 -10.77
C MET A 76 -14.80 15.05 -10.58
N PRO A 77 -15.17 13.88 -11.14
CA PRO A 77 -14.34 13.00 -11.98
C PRO A 77 -14.17 13.53 -13.41
N TRP A 78 -12.94 13.48 -13.95
CA TRP A 78 -12.65 13.88 -15.32
C TRP A 78 -13.22 12.91 -16.36
N LYS A 79 -13.36 13.40 -17.59
CA LYS A 79 -13.73 12.57 -18.73
C LYS A 79 -12.66 11.51 -19.00
N ARG A 80 -13.10 10.33 -19.44
CA ARG A 80 -12.21 9.20 -19.78
C ARG A 80 -11.22 9.54 -20.89
N SER A 81 -11.62 10.39 -21.84
CA SER A 81 -10.75 10.95 -22.88
C SER A 81 -9.53 11.68 -22.33
N VAL A 82 -9.64 12.39 -21.20
CA VAL A 82 -8.49 13.06 -20.56
C VAL A 82 -7.50 12.03 -20.04
N HIS A 83 -8.00 10.97 -19.41
CA HIS A 83 -7.17 9.87 -18.92
C HIS A 83 -6.49 9.12 -20.07
N ALA A 84 -7.23 8.86 -21.16
CA ALA A 84 -6.74 8.21 -22.37
C ALA A 84 -5.62 9.02 -23.06
N GLU A 85 -5.80 10.34 -23.19
CA GLU A 85 -4.80 11.23 -23.77
C GLU A 85 -3.53 11.29 -22.91
N MET A 86 -3.66 11.27 -21.58
CA MET A 86 -2.52 11.21 -20.69
C MET A 86 -1.72 9.91 -20.88
N ILE A 87 -2.39 8.75 -20.94
CA ILE A 87 -1.71 7.47 -21.18
C ILE A 87 -0.98 7.50 -22.53
N ARG A 88 -1.65 7.91 -23.61
CA ARG A 88 -1.03 8.00 -24.94
C ARG A 88 0.15 8.96 -25.00
N THR A 89 0.09 10.05 -24.24
CA THR A 89 1.20 11.01 -24.15
C THR A 89 2.39 10.38 -23.43
N LEU A 90 2.16 9.69 -22.32
CA LEU A 90 3.23 9.02 -21.58
C LEU A 90 3.88 7.90 -22.39
N MET A 91 3.08 7.13 -23.14
CA MET A 91 3.58 6.08 -24.03
C MET A 91 4.55 6.57 -25.11
N GLN A 92 4.47 7.85 -25.53
CA GLN A 92 5.44 8.43 -26.48
C GLN A 92 6.87 8.54 -25.93
N HIS A 93 7.03 8.36 -24.62
CA HIS A 93 8.32 8.45 -23.92
C HIS A 93 8.86 7.09 -23.48
N ASP A 94 8.30 5.99 -23.98
CA ASP A 94 8.75 4.61 -23.69
C ASP A 94 8.88 4.29 -22.18
N PRO A 95 7.80 4.48 -21.40
CA PRO A 95 7.85 4.24 -19.97
C PRO A 95 7.99 2.75 -19.67
N ALA A 96 8.75 2.39 -18.64
CA ALA A 96 8.80 1.00 -18.18
C ALA A 96 7.47 0.52 -17.60
N LEU A 97 6.70 1.42 -16.97
CA LEU A 97 5.40 1.15 -16.36
C LEU A 97 4.66 2.47 -16.10
N ILE A 98 3.33 2.46 -16.19
CA ILE A 98 2.45 3.55 -15.79
C ILE A 98 1.53 3.05 -14.67
N VAL A 99 1.67 3.59 -13.46
CA VAL A 99 0.79 3.27 -12.33
C VAL A 99 -0.25 4.37 -12.18
N TYR A 100 -1.52 4.00 -12.22
CA TYR A 100 -2.63 4.94 -12.30
C TYR A 100 -3.48 4.93 -11.02
N ASP A 101 -3.29 5.92 -10.16
CA ASP A 101 -4.01 6.06 -8.88
C ASP A 101 -5.39 6.72 -9.06
N VAL A 102 -6.23 6.10 -9.89
CA VAL A 102 -7.65 6.47 -10.07
C VAL A 102 -8.48 5.20 -10.19
N ILE A 103 -9.53 5.10 -9.38
CA ILE A 103 -10.42 3.92 -9.37
C ILE A 103 -11.56 4.11 -10.37
N PHE A 104 -11.53 3.35 -11.46
CA PHE A 104 -12.53 3.39 -12.53
C PHE A 104 -13.67 2.39 -12.33
N GLN A 105 -14.36 2.46 -11.18
CA GLN A 105 -15.36 1.47 -10.74
C GLN A 105 -16.77 1.64 -11.30
N SER A 106 -17.04 2.69 -12.10
CA SER A 106 -18.38 2.98 -12.58
C SER A 106 -18.35 3.42 -14.04
N ALA A 107 -19.29 2.87 -14.81
CA ALA A 107 -19.50 3.26 -16.20
C ALA A 107 -19.96 4.71 -16.28
N THR A 108 -19.56 5.38 -17.35
CA THR A 108 -19.91 6.78 -17.62
C THR A 108 -20.67 6.87 -18.94
N ASP A 109 -20.08 7.54 -19.93
CA ASP A 109 -20.55 7.53 -21.31
C ASP A 109 -19.83 6.41 -22.07
N PRO A 110 -20.52 5.57 -22.86
CA PRO A 110 -19.90 4.46 -23.57
C PRO A 110 -18.80 4.86 -24.55
N GLU A 111 -18.88 6.02 -25.20
CA GLU A 111 -17.81 6.49 -26.09
C GLU A 111 -16.60 6.96 -25.29
N GLU A 112 -16.81 7.62 -24.15
CA GLU A 112 -15.74 7.99 -23.23
C GLU A 112 -15.06 6.73 -22.66
N ASP A 113 -15.83 5.77 -22.13
CA ASP A 113 -15.28 4.52 -21.59
C ASP A 113 -14.52 3.74 -22.69
N ALA A 114 -15.02 3.68 -23.93
CA ALA A 114 -14.31 3.07 -25.04
C ALA A 114 -12.95 3.73 -25.32
N ARG A 115 -12.86 5.07 -25.29
CA ARG A 115 -11.58 5.77 -25.52
C ARG A 115 -10.51 5.42 -24.50
N LEU A 116 -10.89 5.25 -23.23
CA LEU A 116 -9.93 4.82 -22.21
C LEU A 116 -9.55 3.36 -22.39
N ALA A 117 -10.52 2.48 -22.70
CA ALA A 117 -10.25 1.07 -22.97
C ALA A 117 -9.26 0.90 -24.15
N ASP A 118 -9.46 1.64 -25.24
CA ASP A 118 -8.55 1.65 -26.39
C ASP A 118 -7.15 2.12 -25.99
N ALA A 119 -7.04 3.19 -25.20
CA ALA A 119 -5.73 3.68 -24.76
C ALA A 119 -5.00 2.71 -23.81
N LEU A 120 -5.73 1.94 -23.01
CA LEU A 120 -5.16 0.88 -22.17
C LEU A 120 -4.66 -0.28 -23.04
N TYR A 121 -5.46 -0.69 -24.02
CA TYR A 121 -5.10 -1.74 -24.98
C TYR A 121 -3.87 -1.35 -25.83
N ASP A 122 -3.84 -0.10 -26.31
CA ASP A 122 -2.71 0.45 -27.07
C ASP A 122 -1.43 0.55 -26.22
N ALA A 123 -1.56 0.65 -24.89
CA ALA A 123 -0.44 0.72 -23.97
C ALA A 123 0.13 -0.68 -23.66
N TYR A 124 0.51 -1.38 -24.72
CA TYR A 124 1.08 -2.73 -24.69
C TYR A 124 2.52 -2.70 -25.22
N ASP A 125 3.40 -3.43 -24.53
CA ASP A 125 4.78 -3.64 -24.94
C ASP A 125 4.88 -5.00 -25.64
N GLU A 126 5.11 -4.96 -26.96
CA GLU A 126 5.24 -6.16 -27.79
C GLU A 126 6.46 -7.01 -27.41
N GLU A 127 7.56 -6.41 -26.96
CA GLU A 127 8.78 -7.15 -26.61
C GLU A 127 8.63 -7.88 -25.26
N ARG A 128 7.94 -7.24 -24.31
CA ARG A 128 7.70 -7.79 -22.97
C ARG A 128 6.43 -8.63 -22.88
N GLU A 129 5.64 -8.66 -23.95
CA GLU A 129 4.33 -9.31 -24.05
C GLU A 129 3.37 -8.89 -22.92
N MET A 130 3.39 -7.62 -22.49
CA MET A 130 2.61 -7.14 -21.35
C MET A 130 2.02 -5.75 -21.56
N GLY A 131 0.85 -5.49 -20.96
CA GLY A 131 0.33 -4.13 -20.81
C GLY A 131 1.16 -3.33 -19.81
N LEU A 132 1.36 -2.05 -20.09
CA LEU A 132 2.22 -1.17 -19.28
C LEU A 132 1.44 -0.35 -18.25
N VAL A 133 0.11 -0.37 -18.29
CA VAL A 133 -0.72 0.40 -17.35
C VAL A 133 -1.27 -0.49 -16.24
N ILE A 134 -0.99 -0.11 -14.99
CA ILE A 134 -1.55 -0.73 -13.79
C ILE A 134 -2.63 0.18 -13.21
N LEU A 135 -3.85 -0.33 -13.10
CA LEU A 135 -4.98 0.41 -12.54
C LEU A 135 -5.10 0.19 -11.03
N ALA A 136 -5.62 1.20 -10.33
CA ALA A 136 -5.91 1.11 -8.90
C ALA A 136 -7.25 0.39 -8.61
N GLN A 137 -7.26 -0.39 -7.54
CA GLN A 137 -8.45 -0.88 -6.86
C GLN A 137 -8.37 -0.59 -5.36
N TYR A 138 -9.52 -0.53 -4.70
CA TYR A 138 -9.58 -0.45 -3.24
C TYR A 138 -10.21 -1.72 -2.67
N LEU A 139 -9.50 -2.34 -1.74
CA LEU A 139 -9.90 -3.59 -1.10
C LEU A 139 -10.52 -3.30 0.26
N SER A 140 -11.81 -3.54 0.43
CA SER A 140 -12.44 -3.53 1.76
C SER A 140 -13.22 -4.82 1.99
N PRO A 141 -13.26 -5.33 3.24
CA PRO A 141 -14.11 -6.48 3.57
C PRO A 141 -15.59 -6.28 3.23
N GLN A 142 -16.06 -5.03 3.16
CA GLN A 142 -17.45 -4.71 2.86
C GLN A 142 -17.68 -4.24 1.41
N ARG A 143 -16.62 -3.83 0.70
CA ARG A 143 -16.74 -3.20 -0.61
C ARG A 143 -15.44 -3.34 -1.40
N LEU A 144 -15.48 -4.15 -2.46
CA LEU A 144 -14.42 -4.21 -3.46
C LEU A 144 -14.67 -3.14 -4.51
N GLU A 145 -13.82 -2.12 -4.56
CA GLU A 145 -13.86 -1.10 -5.62
C GLU A 145 -12.83 -1.44 -6.69
N ARG A 146 -13.24 -2.28 -7.64
CA ARG A 146 -12.42 -2.67 -8.79
C ARG A 146 -12.74 -1.80 -10.01
N PRO A 147 -11.78 -1.60 -10.93
CA PRO A 147 -12.08 -1.07 -12.26
C PRO A 147 -13.17 -1.90 -12.94
N LEU A 148 -13.95 -1.27 -13.83
CA LEU A 148 -14.84 -2.00 -14.75
C LEU A 148 -14.05 -3.08 -15.49
N ASP A 149 -14.69 -4.21 -15.80
CA ASP A 149 -14.05 -5.30 -16.53
C ASP A 149 -13.49 -4.84 -17.88
N LEU A 150 -14.20 -3.92 -18.56
CA LEU A 150 -13.71 -3.25 -19.77
C LEU A 150 -12.32 -2.62 -19.60
N PHE A 151 -11.99 -2.07 -18.43
CA PHE A 151 -10.67 -1.49 -18.18
C PHE A 151 -9.68 -2.52 -17.63
N ALA A 152 -10.15 -3.41 -16.75
CA ALA A 152 -9.35 -4.49 -16.19
C ALA A 152 -8.75 -5.39 -17.29
N ASP A 153 -9.57 -5.76 -18.28
CA ASP A 153 -9.20 -6.68 -19.35
C ASP A 153 -8.23 -6.05 -20.37
N ASN A 154 -8.18 -4.73 -20.46
CA ASN A 154 -7.29 -3.99 -21.37
C ASN A 154 -6.06 -3.40 -20.67
N ALA A 155 -5.98 -3.43 -19.34
CA ALA A 155 -4.83 -2.97 -18.58
C ALA A 155 -3.77 -4.08 -18.44
N GLY A 156 -2.52 -3.70 -18.15
CA GLY A 156 -1.46 -4.65 -17.82
C GLY A 156 -1.66 -5.36 -16.49
N GLY A 157 -2.46 -4.78 -15.61
CA GLY A 157 -2.82 -5.38 -14.32
C GLY A 157 -3.56 -4.41 -13.41
N ILE A 158 -3.87 -4.90 -12.21
CA ILE A 158 -4.56 -4.13 -11.17
C ILE A 158 -3.75 -4.22 -9.88
N GLY A 159 -3.43 -3.05 -9.31
CA GLY A 159 -2.81 -2.89 -8.00
C GLY A 159 -3.79 -2.33 -6.98
N PHE A 160 -3.55 -2.54 -5.69
CA PHE A 160 -4.42 -2.00 -4.63
C PHE A 160 -3.78 -0.81 -3.92
N ILE A 161 -4.60 0.14 -3.50
CA ILE A 161 -4.15 1.41 -2.88
C ILE A 161 -4.47 1.50 -1.38
N ASN A 162 -4.67 0.37 -0.74
CA ASN A 162 -4.98 0.29 0.69
C ASN A 162 -3.83 0.80 1.56
N LEU A 163 -4.11 1.85 2.32
CA LEU A 163 -3.22 2.36 3.36
C LEU A 163 -3.92 2.24 4.72
N TYR A 164 -3.18 1.70 5.69
CA TYR A 164 -3.64 1.58 7.06
C TYR A 164 -2.81 2.51 7.93
N PRO A 165 -3.40 3.59 8.47
CA PRO A 165 -2.67 4.45 9.38
C PRO A 165 -2.34 3.70 10.67
N ASP A 166 -1.21 4.04 11.28
CA ASP A 166 -0.85 3.60 12.62
C ASP A 166 -1.83 4.17 13.66
N ARG A 167 -1.66 3.76 14.92
CA ARG A 167 -2.52 4.18 16.05
C ARG A 167 -2.60 5.70 16.24
N ASP A 168 -1.62 6.45 15.77
CA ASP A 168 -1.55 7.91 15.80
C ASP A 168 -2.04 8.59 14.51
N ASN A 169 -2.66 7.82 13.62
CA ASN A 169 -3.22 8.26 12.35
C ASN A 169 -2.18 8.67 11.27
N ILE A 170 -0.91 8.27 11.45
CA ILE A 170 0.16 8.52 10.47
C ILE A 170 0.42 7.23 9.68
N ILE A 171 0.61 7.36 8.36
CA ILE A 171 0.90 6.23 7.48
C ILE A 171 2.42 6.05 7.40
N ARG A 172 2.93 4.94 7.94
CA ARG A 172 4.37 4.60 7.89
C ARG A 172 4.69 3.29 7.19
N SER A 173 3.67 2.50 6.88
CA SER A 173 3.85 1.19 6.27
C SER A 173 2.77 0.92 5.24
N VAL A 174 3.15 0.12 4.24
CA VAL A 174 2.25 -0.52 3.29
C VAL A 174 2.00 -1.96 3.73
N PRO A 175 0.76 -2.46 3.68
CA PRO A 175 0.45 -3.81 4.10
C PRO A 175 1.11 -4.84 3.16
N THR A 176 1.92 -5.75 3.71
CA THR A 176 2.53 -6.84 2.93
C THR A 176 1.49 -7.82 2.39
N VAL A 177 0.40 -8.02 3.15
CA VAL A 177 -0.72 -8.88 2.76
C VAL A 177 -2.02 -8.16 3.09
N THR A 178 -2.84 -7.92 2.07
CA THR A 178 -4.22 -7.44 2.20
C THR A 178 -5.17 -8.59 1.91
N ARG A 179 -6.32 -8.63 2.60
CA ARG A 179 -7.34 -9.66 2.41
C ARG A 179 -8.63 -9.03 1.94
N THR A 180 -9.29 -9.70 1.01
CA THR A 180 -10.61 -9.32 0.51
C THR A 180 -11.54 -10.52 0.65
N LEU A 181 -12.82 -10.26 0.93
CA LEU A 181 -13.87 -11.26 0.85
C LEU A 181 -14.56 -11.11 -0.51
N ASP A 182 -14.40 -12.10 -1.37
CA ASP A 182 -15.05 -12.18 -2.68
C ASP A 182 -15.84 -13.48 -2.77
N ASP A 183 -17.16 -13.37 -2.88
CA ASP A 183 -18.12 -14.49 -2.94
C ASP A 183 -17.87 -15.56 -1.84
N ASP A 184 -17.80 -15.13 -0.56
CA ASP A 184 -17.47 -15.95 0.62
C ASP A 184 -16.06 -16.59 0.63
N THR A 185 -15.20 -16.22 -0.32
CA THR A 185 -13.81 -16.69 -0.41
C THR A 185 -12.84 -15.59 0.04
N ILE A 186 -11.88 -15.94 0.91
CA ILE A 186 -10.80 -15.02 1.29
C ILE A 186 -9.74 -15.02 0.20
N GLN A 187 -9.59 -13.90 -0.49
CA GLN A 187 -8.48 -13.68 -1.41
C GLN A 187 -7.34 -12.94 -0.70
N HIS A 188 -6.12 -13.39 -0.95
CA HIS A 188 -4.90 -12.77 -0.43
C HIS A 188 -4.22 -11.97 -1.54
N HIS A 189 -4.04 -10.68 -1.30
CA HIS A 189 -3.31 -9.77 -2.18
C HIS A 189 -1.96 -9.47 -1.54
N LEU A 190 -0.88 -9.68 -2.29
CA LEU A 190 0.48 -9.46 -1.82
C LEU A 190 0.99 -8.10 -2.31
N CYS A 191 1.63 -7.35 -1.42
CA CYS A 191 2.46 -6.19 -1.79
C CYS A 191 3.92 -6.64 -1.79
N LEU A 192 4.60 -6.45 -2.91
CA LEU A 192 6.03 -6.63 -3.01
C LEU A 192 6.67 -5.24 -3.13
N SER A 193 7.59 -4.93 -2.22
CA SER A 193 8.48 -3.80 -2.40
C SER A 193 9.59 -4.22 -3.36
N LEU A 194 9.90 -3.38 -4.34
CA LEU A 194 11.18 -3.44 -5.02
C LEU A 194 12.21 -2.87 -4.04
N GLU A 195 13.10 -3.71 -3.52
CA GLU A 195 14.30 -3.29 -2.75
C GLU A 195 15.50 -3.09 -3.67
#